data_AF-A0A059XHJ1-F1
#
_entry.id   AF-A0A059XHJ1-F1
#
_cell.length_a   1.000
_cell.length_b   1.000
_cell.length_c   1.000
_cell.angle_alpha   90.00
_cell.angle_beta   90.00
_cell.angle_gamma   90.00
#
_symmetry.space_group_name_H-M   'P 1'
#
loop_
_entity.id
_entity.type
_entity.pdbx_description
1 polymer ?
#
loop_
_entity_poly.entity_id
_entity_poly.type
_entity_poly.pdbx_seq_one_letter_code
_entity_poly.pdbx_strand_id
1 'polypeptide(L)'
;MGKTAFAINVTRYIINQKHAFVILFSLEMSTEQLLRRILSQECHLNGQKIQSGQLSNDEWQNVIKKSKALADLNLYIDDSAKISPETIKTKVKFFKLQGKKIELIIIDYLQLLQNTTQSDNRSQELSFITRSLKILAKDLSLPILVLSQLNRNLETRSDKRPLLSDLRESGCLSRFNYLQIQLHNETKILFNFYYKGIRLISFTQQRKSLFINSKADILKTGKKIIYQITTQSGKYIKLTSNHKLLTEKGWKRCDEIDKNNMLAIQISIIKDEGPIFDSFQSLSLIFENLKNVYIVSLQTVFDLDCKFLSNFIANNFVVHNSIEQDADLVIMLYRESYYTQEAEEKDLTEIIIAKHRNGPLGKFQLKFNTHLASFSNM
;
A
#
# COMPACT_ATOMS: atom_id res chain seq x y z
N MET A 1 11.28 -12.71 -7.53
CA MET A 1 11.36 -11.48 -6.72
C MET A 1 11.99 -11.69 -5.34
N GLY A 2 11.50 -12.59 -4.48
CA GLY A 2 12.17 -12.87 -3.19
C GLY A 2 11.71 -12.01 -1.99
N LYS A 3 10.43 -11.60 -1.94
CA LYS A 3 9.86 -10.77 -0.86
C LYS A 3 10.05 -11.40 0.54
N THR A 4 9.53 -12.61 0.73
CA THR A 4 9.68 -13.37 1.98
C THR A 4 11.14 -13.68 2.29
N ALA A 5 11.95 -13.99 1.26
CA ALA A 5 13.39 -14.20 1.42
C ALA A 5 14.09 -12.95 2.00
N PHE A 6 13.75 -11.77 1.50
CA PHE A 6 14.28 -10.50 2.01
C PHE A 6 13.86 -10.28 3.46
N ALA A 7 12.59 -10.49 3.80
CA ALA A 7 12.10 -10.37 5.17
C ALA A 7 12.82 -11.35 6.12
N ILE A 8 13.00 -12.61 5.72
CA ILE A 8 13.74 -13.61 6.51
C ILE A 8 15.20 -13.17 6.71
N ASN A 9 15.86 -12.65 5.67
CA ASN A 9 17.22 -12.11 5.78
C ASN A 9 17.31 -10.95 6.79
N VAL A 10 16.35 -10.02 6.77
CA VAL A 10 16.26 -8.93 7.76
C VAL A 10 16.04 -9.47 9.17
N THR A 11 15.12 -10.42 9.34
CA THR A 11 14.86 -11.10 10.62
C THR A 11 16.12 -11.73 11.19
N ARG A 12 16.85 -12.50 10.39
CA ARG A 12 18.09 -13.16 10.80
C ARG A 12 19.16 -12.14 11.23
N TYR A 13 19.30 -11.05 10.47
CA TYR A 13 20.25 -10.00 10.82
C TYR A 13 19.93 -9.36 12.17
N ILE A 14 18.65 -9.08 12.45
CA ILE A 14 18.21 -8.46 13.71
C ILE A 14 18.36 -9.43 14.90
N ILE A 15 17.92 -10.69 14.77
CA ILE A 15 17.99 -11.65 15.88
C ILE A 15 19.44 -11.98 16.25
N ASN A 16 20.36 -11.96 15.28
CA ASN A 16 21.78 -12.14 15.55
C ASN A 16 22.40 -10.97 16.35
N GLN A 17 21.70 -9.84 16.47
CA GLN A 17 22.05 -8.79 17.43
C GLN A 17 21.53 -9.15 18.82
N LYS A 18 22.38 -9.01 19.84
CA LYS A 18 22.08 -9.47 21.20
C LYS A 18 20.77 -8.87 21.73
N HIS A 19 19.89 -9.73 22.24
CA HIS A 19 18.61 -9.42 22.93
C HIS A 19 17.46 -8.87 22.06
N ALA A 20 17.54 -8.94 20.73
CA ALA A 20 16.43 -8.54 19.86
C ALA A 20 15.38 -9.65 19.75
N PHE A 21 14.08 -9.30 19.86
CA PHE A 21 12.96 -10.21 19.60
C PHE A 21 12.16 -9.75 18.38
N VAL A 22 11.88 -10.67 17.44
CA VAL A 22 11.13 -10.39 16.21
C VAL A 22 9.83 -11.18 16.22
N ILE A 23 8.75 -10.53 15.82
CA ILE A 23 7.45 -11.18 15.63
C ILE A 23 7.13 -11.19 14.14
N LEU A 24 6.85 -12.36 13.58
CA LEU A 24 6.50 -12.55 12.18
C LEU A 24 5.08 -13.14 12.07
N PHE A 25 4.18 -12.38 11.45
CA PHE A 25 2.84 -12.83 11.08
C PHE A 25 2.86 -13.32 9.63
N SER A 26 2.67 -14.61 9.42
CA SER A 26 2.70 -15.26 8.11
C SER A 26 1.31 -15.69 7.69
N LEU A 27 0.71 -14.96 6.76
CA LEU A 27 -0.66 -15.15 6.32
C LEU A 27 -0.75 -16.05 5.08
N GLU A 28 0.36 -16.23 4.36
CA GLU A 28 0.45 -17.07 3.16
C GLU A 28 1.13 -18.41 3.41
N MET A 29 2.25 -18.39 4.16
CA MET A 29 3.10 -19.55 4.40
C MET A 29 2.89 -20.11 5.80
N SER A 30 2.98 -21.43 5.96
CA SER A 30 2.96 -22.03 7.30
C SER A 30 4.26 -21.78 8.06
N THR A 31 4.20 -21.87 9.38
CA THR A 31 5.38 -21.79 10.26
C THR A 31 6.45 -22.80 9.84
N GLU A 32 6.04 -24.02 9.51
CA GLU A 32 6.93 -25.08 9.06
C GLU A 32 7.68 -24.71 7.77
N GLN A 33 6.99 -24.13 6.78
CA GLN A 33 7.62 -23.72 5.53
C GLN A 33 8.64 -22.59 5.74
N LEU A 34 8.33 -21.63 6.64
CA LEU A 34 9.26 -20.56 7.00
C LEU A 34 10.49 -21.09 7.74
N LEU A 35 10.29 -21.95 8.75
CA LEU A 35 11.41 -22.56 9.49
C LEU A 35 12.30 -23.40 8.57
N ARG A 36 11.71 -24.17 7.65
CA ARG A 36 12.47 -24.92 6.63
C ARG A 36 13.33 -24.00 5.76
N ARG A 37 12.82 -22.83 5.36
CA ARG A 37 13.61 -21.83 4.63
C ARG A 37 14.74 -21.27 5.47
N ILE A 38 14.49 -20.89 6.72
CA ILE A 38 15.55 -20.39 7.62
C ILE A 38 16.63 -21.47 7.80
N LEU A 39 16.22 -22.72 8.03
CA LEU A 39 17.13 -23.85 8.20
C LEU A 39 17.96 -24.13 6.94
N SER A 40 17.34 -24.05 5.75
CA SER A 40 18.03 -24.15 4.46
C SER A 40 19.12 -23.08 4.32
N GLN A 41 18.82 -21.85 4.71
CA GLN A 41 19.79 -20.75 4.70
C GLN A 41 20.91 -20.92 5.74
N GLU A 42 20.61 -21.47 6.93
CA GLU A 42 21.58 -21.71 8.00
C GLU A 42 22.52 -22.89 7.71
N CYS A 43 22.00 -23.92 7.04
CA CYS A 43 22.77 -25.12 6.70
C CYS A 43 23.49 -24.99 5.35
N HIS A 44 23.17 -23.97 4.54
CA HIS A 44 23.58 -23.85 3.14
C HIS A 44 23.17 -25.06 2.28
N LEU A 45 21.98 -25.59 2.54
CA LEU A 45 21.45 -26.76 1.83
C LEU A 45 20.23 -26.39 1.00
N ASN A 46 20.05 -27.05 -0.14
CA ASN A 46 18.85 -26.89 -0.96
C ASN A 46 17.60 -27.28 -0.14
N GLY A 47 16.58 -26.42 -0.13
CA GLY A 47 15.33 -26.66 0.60
C GLY A 47 14.62 -27.95 0.20
N GLN A 48 14.75 -28.39 -1.05
CA GLN A 48 14.20 -29.68 -1.52
C GLN A 48 14.87 -30.87 -0.86
N LYS A 49 16.19 -30.83 -0.64
CA LYS A 49 16.92 -31.90 0.07
C LYS A 49 16.48 -32.01 1.52
N ILE A 50 16.31 -30.87 2.19
CA ILE A 50 15.78 -30.83 3.57
C ILE A 50 14.35 -31.38 3.59
N GLN A 51 13.54 -31.06 2.59
CA GLN A 51 12.16 -31.56 2.49
C GLN A 51 12.07 -33.05 2.21
N SER A 52 12.90 -33.58 1.31
CA SER A 52 12.90 -35.00 0.94
C SER A 52 13.62 -35.89 1.96
N GLY A 53 14.43 -35.31 2.85
CA GLY A 53 15.26 -36.04 3.79
C GLY A 53 16.46 -36.74 3.16
N GLN A 54 16.74 -36.48 1.87
CA GLN A 54 17.89 -37.04 1.14
C GLN A 54 19.17 -36.29 1.51
N LEU A 55 19.63 -36.52 2.73
CA LEU A 55 20.79 -35.89 3.33
C LEU A 55 21.85 -36.94 3.66
N SER A 56 23.11 -36.61 3.39
CA SER A 56 24.24 -37.37 3.89
C SER A 56 24.33 -37.28 5.42
N ASN A 57 25.09 -38.18 6.04
CA ASN A 57 25.26 -38.19 7.50
C ASN A 57 25.82 -36.87 8.03
N ASP A 58 26.77 -36.25 7.32
CA ASP A 58 27.36 -34.97 7.70
C ASP A 58 26.35 -33.81 7.56
N GLU A 59 25.58 -33.79 6.47
CA GLU A 59 24.49 -32.82 6.29
C GLU A 59 23.43 -32.97 7.39
N TRP A 60 23.10 -34.20 7.78
CA TRP A 60 22.16 -34.48 8.85
C TRP A 60 22.65 -33.97 10.21
N GLN A 61 23.93 -34.20 10.54
CA GLN A 61 24.54 -33.66 11.76
C GLN A 61 24.54 -32.13 11.77
N ASN A 62 24.82 -31.50 10.62
CA ASN A 62 24.77 -30.04 10.50
C ASN A 62 23.35 -29.51 10.74
N VAL A 63 22.34 -30.16 10.15
CA VAL A 63 20.92 -29.81 10.34
C VAL A 63 20.51 -29.92 11.81
N ILE A 64 20.88 -31.00 12.50
CA ILE A 64 20.57 -31.18 13.94
C ILE A 64 21.25 -30.09 14.78
N LYS A 65 22.51 -29.77 14.48
CA LYS A 65 23.24 -28.72 15.21
C LYS A 65 22.58 -27.36 15.03
N LYS A 66 22.21 -27.02 13.80
CA LYS A 66 21.58 -25.74 13.45
C LYS A 66 20.13 -25.64 13.94
N SER A 67 19.37 -26.74 13.95
CA SER A 67 17.99 -26.74 14.46
C SER A 67 17.92 -26.48 15.96
N LYS A 68 18.89 -26.97 16.74
CA LYS A 68 19.02 -26.62 18.17
C LYS A 68 19.23 -25.12 18.36
N ALA A 69 20.16 -24.53 17.60
CA ALA A 69 20.39 -23.09 17.64
C ALA A 69 19.16 -22.28 17.18
N LEU A 70 18.39 -22.82 16.23
CA LEU A 70 17.14 -22.22 15.74
C LEU A 70 16.05 -22.19 16.83
N ALA A 71 15.97 -23.23 17.67
CA ALA A 71 14.98 -23.34 18.73
C ALA A 71 15.16 -22.27 19.82
N ASP A 72 16.39 -21.81 20.02
CA ASP A 72 16.74 -20.76 20.99
C ASP A 72 16.61 -19.34 20.41
N LEU A 73 16.20 -19.18 19.15
CA LEU A 73 16.04 -17.87 18.54
C LEU A 73 14.90 -17.08 19.17
N ASN A 74 15.14 -15.78 19.35
CA ASN A 74 14.14 -14.81 19.78
C ASN A 74 13.18 -14.43 18.63
N LEU A 75 12.48 -15.43 18.09
CA LEU A 75 11.55 -15.32 16.98
C LEU A 75 10.21 -15.95 17.36
N TYR A 76 9.14 -15.18 17.24
CA TYR A 76 7.78 -15.72 17.29
C TYR A 76 7.16 -15.68 15.89
N ILE A 77 6.65 -16.81 15.42
CA ILE A 77 5.94 -16.94 14.15
C ILE A 77 4.48 -17.26 14.46
N ASP A 78 3.58 -16.55 13.78
CA ASP A 78 2.15 -16.75 13.85
C ASP A 78 1.60 -16.95 12.44
N ASP A 79 1.15 -18.17 12.14
CA ASP A 79 0.55 -18.57 10.87
C ASP A 79 -0.99 -18.68 10.93
N SER A 80 -1.61 -18.03 11.94
CA SER A 80 -3.06 -17.97 12.05
C SER A 80 -3.67 -17.34 10.79
N ALA A 81 -4.58 -18.07 10.13
CA ALA A 81 -5.33 -17.55 9.00
C ALA A 81 -6.21 -16.35 9.43
N LYS A 82 -6.26 -15.30 8.60
CA LYS A 82 -7.13 -14.12 8.76
C LYS A 82 -6.90 -13.35 10.07
N ILE A 83 -5.83 -12.55 10.12
CA ILE A 83 -5.52 -11.69 11.26
C ILE A 83 -5.94 -10.23 11.00
N SER A 84 -6.38 -9.55 12.07
CA SER A 84 -6.69 -8.11 12.06
C SER A 84 -5.59 -7.30 12.77
N PRO A 85 -5.44 -5.99 12.48
CA PRO A 85 -4.52 -5.12 13.21
C PRO A 85 -4.74 -5.11 14.73
N GLU A 86 -5.98 -5.26 15.21
CA GLU A 86 -6.29 -5.32 16.65
C GLU A 86 -5.81 -6.63 17.30
N THR A 87 -5.94 -7.75 16.57
CA THR A 87 -5.39 -9.04 17.01
C THR A 87 -3.86 -8.98 17.11
N ILE A 88 -3.20 -8.36 16.11
CA ILE A 88 -1.76 -8.11 16.13
C ILE A 88 -1.39 -7.28 17.37
N LYS A 89 -2.09 -6.17 17.63
CA LYS A 89 -1.88 -5.32 18.81
C LYS A 89 -1.94 -6.11 20.11
N THR A 90 -2.91 -7.00 20.22
CA THR A 90 -3.14 -7.82 21.43
C THR A 90 -2.00 -8.81 21.64
N LYS A 91 -1.61 -9.55 20.59
CA LYS A 91 -0.49 -10.51 20.64
C LYS A 91 0.84 -9.81 20.97
N VAL A 92 1.11 -8.65 20.35
CA VAL A 92 2.34 -7.88 20.62
C VAL A 92 2.36 -7.38 22.07
N LYS A 93 1.26 -6.84 22.59
CA LYS A 93 1.17 -6.40 23.99
C LYS A 93 1.41 -7.55 24.97
N PHE A 94 0.88 -8.74 24.69
CA PHE A 94 1.10 -9.93 25.50
C PHE A 94 2.60 -10.26 25.63
N PHE A 95 3.36 -10.26 24.53
CA PHE A 95 4.81 -10.48 24.59
C PHE A 95 5.57 -9.35 25.29
N LYS A 96 5.13 -8.09 25.14
CA LYS A 96 5.70 -6.97 25.92
C LYS A 96 5.50 -7.16 27.43
N LEU A 97 4.34 -7.65 27.86
CA LEU A 97 4.06 -7.95 29.27
C LEU A 97 4.94 -9.07 29.82
N GLN A 98 5.34 -10.03 28.98
CA GLN A 98 6.31 -11.08 29.33
C GLN A 98 7.77 -10.58 29.39
N GLY A 99 8.00 -9.27 29.21
CA GLY A 99 9.34 -8.68 29.24
C GLY A 99 10.17 -8.92 27.98
N LYS A 100 9.55 -9.33 26.86
CA LYS A 100 10.27 -9.50 25.59
C LYS A 100 10.59 -8.14 24.98
N LYS A 101 11.86 -7.91 24.63
CA LYS A 101 12.34 -6.71 23.93
C LYS A 101 12.10 -6.85 22.43
N ILE A 102 10.88 -6.53 22.01
CA ILE A 102 10.49 -6.60 20.60
C ILE A 102 11.16 -5.45 19.84
N GLU A 103 11.83 -5.75 18.74
CA GLU A 103 12.50 -4.73 17.90
C GLU A 103 11.86 -4.58 16.52
N LEU A 104 11.22 -5.63 16.00
CA LEU A 104 10.56 -5.59 14.70
C LEU A 104 9.31 -6.47 14.67
N ILE A 105 8.28 -5.96 14.01
CA ILE A 105 7.10 -6.74 13.61
C ILE A 105 7.13 -6.89 12.08
N ILE A 106 6.93 -8.11 11.59
CA ILE A 106 6.86 -8.42 10.17
C ILE A 106 5.49 -8.98 9.84
N ILE A 107 4.91 -8.57 8.71
CA ILE A 107 3.63 -9.08 8.21
C ILE A 107 3.80 -9.52 6.75
N ASP A 108 3.61 -10.81 6.48
CA ASP A 108 3.67 -11.43 5.15
C ASP A 108 2.30 -12.02 4.76
N TYR A 109 1.43 -11.37 3.99
CA TYR A 109 1.55 -10.06 3.33
C TYR A 109 0.28 -9.22 3.53
N LEU A 110 0.39 -7.90 3.32
CA LEU A 110 -0.64 -6.88 3.57
C LEU A 110 -2.03 -7.30 3.06
N GLN A 111 -2.09 -7.81 1.84
CA GLN A 111 -3.35 -8.14 1.16
C GLN A 111 -4.03 -9.43 1.65
N LEU A 112 -3.60 -10.01 2.77
CA LEU A 112 -4.34 -11.06 3.47
C LEU A 112 -4.85 -10.63 4.85
N LEU A 113 -4.51 -9.40 5.29
CA LEU A 113 -5.13 -8.81 6.47
C LEU A 113 -6.61 -8.58 6.22
N GLN A 114 -7.39 -8.80 7.27
CA GLN A 114 -8.84 -8.60 7.26
C GLN A 114 -9.23 -7.52 8.26
N ASN A 115 -10.26 -6.78 7.90
CA ASN A 115 -10.93 -5.90 8.84
C ASN A 115 -12.11 -6.61 9.53
N THR A 116 -12.44 -6.19 10.75
CA THR A 116 -13.58 -6.73 11.50
C THR A 116 -14.93 -6.28 10.92
N THR A 117 -14.96 -5.15 10.21
CA THR A 117 -16.13 -4.65 9.49
C THR A 117 -16.09 -5.08 8.03
N GLN A 118 -17.15 -5.75 7.55
CA GLN A 118 -17.32 -6.02 6.11
C GLN A 118 -17.38 -4.69 5.34
N SER A 119 -16.35 -4.43 4.55
CA SER A 119 -16.36 -3.37 3.55
C SER A 119 -16.46 -3.99 2.17
N ASP A 120 -17.41 -3.54 1.36
CA ASP A 120 -17.65 -4.08 0.00
C ASP A 120 -16.51 -3.81 -0.99
N ASN A 121 -15.47 -3.06 -0.61
CA ASN A 121 -14.36 -2.72 -1.50
C ASN A 121 -12.98 -2.97 -0.88
N ARG A 122 -12.24 -3.91 -1.47
CA ARG A 122 -10.91 -4.31 -1.03
C ARG A 122 -9.90 -3.18 -0.93
N SER A 123 -9.96 -2.17 -1.80
CA SER A 123 -8.97 -1.08 -1.77
C SER A 123 -9.18 -0.11 -0.62
N GLN A 124 -10.43 0.10 -0.21
CA GLN A 124 -10.72 0.86 0.99
C GLN A 124 -10.24 0.09 2.22
N GLU A 125 -10.48 -1.22 2.23
CA GLU A 125 -10.02 -2.11 3.29
C GLU A 125 -8.50 -2.04 3.43
N LEU A 126 -7.76 -2.12 2.32
CA LEU A 126 -6.31 -2.00 2.32
C LEU A 126 -5.83 -0.62 2.81
N SER A 127 -6.47 0.46 2.37
CA SER A 127 -6.15 1.82 2.83
C SER A 127 -6.40 1.99 4.32
N PHE A 128 -7.50 1.42 4.83
CA PHE A 128 -7.79 1.40 6.26
C PHE A 128 -6.78 0.56 7.04
N ILE A 129 -6.40 -0.61 6.52
CA ILE A 129 -5.42 -1.50 7.13
C ILE A 129 -4.06 -0.81 7.21
N THR A 130 -3.56 -0.20 6.13
CA THR A 130 -2.26 0.50 6.16
C THR A 130 -2.26 1.65 7.15
N ARG A 131 -3.36 2.41 7.21
CA ARG A 131 -3.52 3.48 8.20
C ARG A 131 -3.52 2.93 9.63
N SER A 132 -4.25 1.84 9.86
CA SER A 132 -4.32 1.17 11.16
C SER A 132 -2.96 0.63 11.60
N LEU A 133 -2.19 0.04 10.67
CA LEU A 133 -0.82 -0.41 10.94
C LEU A 133 0.12 0.75 11.25
N LYS A 134 -0.03 1.90 10.56
CA LYS A 134 0.75 3.10 10.87
C LYS A 134 0.46 3.66 12.26
N ILE A 135 -0.81 3.68 12.65
CA ILE A 135 -1.21 4.07 14.01
C ILE A 135 -0.65 3.06 15.01
N LEU A 136 -0.78 1.76 14.73
CA LEU A 136 -0.27 0.69 15.58
C LEU A 136 1.27 0.78 15.79
N ALA A 137 2.02 1.05 14.72
CA ALA A 137 3.47 1.25 14.79
C ALA A 137 3.84 2.41 15.74
N LYS A 138 3.07 3.51 15.68
CA LYS A 138 3.24 4.68 16.56
C LYS A 138 2.86 4.35 18.00
N ASP A 139 1.71 3.72 18.22
CA ASP A 139 1.19 3.31 19.53
C ASP A 139 2.18 2.38 20.25
N LEU A 140 2.76 1.43 19.51
CA LEU A 140 3.72 0.48 20.06
C LEU A 140 5.15 1.03 20.11
N SER A 141 5.42 2.15 19.42
CA SER A 141 6.77 2.67 19.18
C SER A 141 7.71 1.60 18.61
N LEU A 142 7.21 0.82 17.65
CA LEU A 142 7.94 -0.27 16.99
C LEU A 142 7.85 -0.14 15.47
N PRO A 143 8.93 -0.43 14.74
CA PRO A 143 8.85 -0.56 13.29
C PRO A 143 8.00 -1.77 12.90
N ILE A 144 7.19 -1.60 11.85
CA ILE A 144 6.41 -2.66 11.25
C ILE A 144 6.83 -2.78 9.78
N LEU A 145 7.47 -3.90 9.43
CA LEU A 145 7.81 -4.24 8.05
C LEU A 145 6.65 -5.03 7.45
N VAL A 146 6.05 -4.48 6.40
CA VAL A 146 4.91 -5.10 5.72
C VAL A 146 5.34 -5.50 4.32
N LEU A 147 5.15 -6.77 3.97
CA LEU A 147 5.30 -7.23 2.60
C LEU A 147 4.01 -6.96 1.83
N SER A 148 4.15 -6.48 0.60
CA SER A 148 3.01 -6.17 -0.26
C SER A 148 3.27 -6.68 -1.67
N GLN A 149 2.21 -7.17 -2.30
CA GLN A 149 2.23 -7.50 -3.72
C GLN A 149 1.94 -6.27 -4.58
N LEU A 150 2.60 -6.16 -5.74
CA LEU A 150 2.34 -5.11 -6.74
C LEU A 150 1.21 -5.52 -7.68
N ASN A 151 0.61 -4.53 -8.34
CA ASN A 151 -0.38 -4.77 -9.38
C ASN A 151 0.24 -5.50 -10.59
N ARG A 152 -0.50 -6.47 -11.16
CA ARG A 152 -0.08 -7.25 -12.35
C ARG A 152 0.10 -6.40 -13.61
N ASN A 153 -0.45 -5.19 -13.66
CA ASN A 153 -0.23 -4.25 -14.77
C ASN A 153 1.25 -3.91 -15.00
N LEU A 154 2.11 -4.10 -14.00
CA LEU A 154 3.56 -3.98 -14.19
C LEU A 154 4.09 -4.95 -15.26
N GLU A 155 3.49 -6.13 -15.38
CA GLU A 155 3.90 -7.18 -16.31
C GLU A 155 3.56 -6.87 -17.77
N THR A 156 2.81 -5.81 -18.08
CA THR A 156 2.52 -5.42 -19.48
C THR A 156 3.44 -4.29 -19.98
N ARG A 157 4.15 -3.59 -19.09
CA ARG A 157 5.07 -2.51 -19.46
C ARG A 157 6.32 -3.05 -20.15
N SER A 158 6.94 -2.26 -21.04
CA SER A 158 8.28 -2.59 -21.58
C SER A 158 9.32 -2.61 -20.45
N ASP A 159 9.38 -1.53 -19.67
CA ASP A 159 10.19 -1.47 -18.46
C ASP A 159 9.41 -2.03 -17.25
N LYS A 160 9.89 -3.15 -16.71
CA LYS A 160 9.33 -3.87 -15.56
C LYS A 160 9.81 -3.33 -14.21
N ARG A 161 10.61 -2.26 -14.16
CA ARG A 161 11.05 -1.67 -12.90
C ARG A 161 9.85 -1.11 -12.13
N PRO A 162 9.67 -1.50 -10.85
CA PRO A 162 8.52 -1.10 -10.07
C PRO A 162 8.59 0.39 -9.72
N LEU A 163 7.42 1.03 -9.75
CA LEU A 163 7.19 2.42 -9.39
C LEU A 163 6.26 2.49 -8.18
N LEU A 164 6.24 3.61 -7.46
CA LEU A 164 5.28 3.84 -6.37
C LEU A 164 3.83 3.64 -6.85
N SER A 165 3.55 3.98 -8.10
CA SER A 165 2.25 3.77 -8.71
C SER A 165 1.83 2.30 -8.81
N ASP A 166 2.76 1.35 -8.74
CA ASP A 166 2.47 -0.08 -8.86
C ASP A 166 2.03 -0.70 -7.52
N LEU A 167 2.29 -0.01 -6.40
CA LEU A 167 1.68 -0.28 -5.09
C LEU A 167 0.26 0.29 -4.97
N ARG A 168 -0.15 1.12 -5.94
CA ARG A 168 -1.43 1.82 -5.90
C ARG A 168 -2.52 0.96 -6.49
N GLU A 169 -3.63 0.91 -5.78
CA GLU A 169 -4.90 0.49 -6.34
C GLU A 169 -5.77 1.68 -6.80
N SER A 170 -5.34 2.93 -6.58
CA SER A 170 -6.07 4.12 -7.04
C SER A 170 -5.61 4.60 -8.42
N GLY A 171 -6.52 5.27 -9.12
CA GLY A 171 -6.26 5.84 -10.44
C GLY A 171 -5.69 7.26 -10.38
N CYS A 172 -5.54 7.87 -11.55
CA CYS A 172 -5.05 9.24 -11.73
C CYS A 172 -6.10 10.11 -12.42
N LEU A 173 -6.02 11.43 -12.26
CA LEU A 173 -6.92 12.39 -12.88
C LEU A 173 -6.31 12.99 -14.16
N SER A 174 -7.16 13.32 -15.13
CA SER A 174 -6.73 14.08 -16.31
C SER A 174 -6.38 15.53 -15.95
N ARG A 175 -5.62 16.17 -16.84
CA ARG A 175 -5.24 17.59 -16.81
C ARG A 175 -6.38 18.60 -16.56
N PHE A 176 -7.59 18.30 -17.02
CA PHE A 176 -8.69 19.27 -17.07
C PHE A 176 -9.73 19.11 -15.95
N ASN A 177 -9.39 18.38 -14.88
CA ASN A 177 -10.25 18.38 -13.69
C ASN A 177 -9.92 19.58 -12.81
N TYR A 178 -10.96 20.10 -12.18
CA TYR A 178 -10.98 21.15 -11.20
C TYR A 178 -10.89 20.54 -9.79
N LEU A 179 -9.92 21.00 -9.01
CA LEU A 179 -9.88 20.71 -7.58
C LEU A 179 -10.62 21.80 -6.82
N GLN A 180 -11.34 21.38 -5.77
CA GLN A 180 -12.00 22.32 -4.88
C GLN A 180 -11.01 22.74 -3.78
N ILE A 181 -10.65 24.03 -3.78
CA ILE A 181 -9.66 24.63 -2.87
C ILE A 181 -10.39 25.63 -1.96
N GLN A 182 -10.02 25.64 -0.68
CA GLN A 182 -10.76 26.38 0.35
C GLN A 182 -10.64 27.91 0.24
N LEU A 183 -9.49 28.45 -0.21
CA LEU A 183 -9.17 29.86 0.07
C LEU A 183 -10.11 30.89 -0.57
N HIS A 184 -10.92 30.54 -1.58
CA HIS A 184 -11.91 31.45 -2.18
C HIS A 184 -13.12 30.75 -2.84
N ASN A 185 -13.42 29.48 -2.54
CA ASN A 185 -14.39 28.68 -3.33
C ASN A 185 -14.08 28.67 -4.85
N GLU A 186 -12.82 28.87 -5.22
CA GLU A 186 -12.38 28.86 -6.61
C GLU A 186 -12.13 27.42 -7.08
N THR A 187 -12.78 27.02 -8.18
CA THR A 187 -12.45 25.80 -8.92
C THR A 187 -11.18 26.04 -9.72
N LYS A 188 -10.13 25.25 -9.44
CA LYS A 188 -8.81 25.45 -10.07
C LYS A 188 -8.42 24.24 -10.92
N ILE A 189 -8.10 24.48 -12.18
CA ILE A 189 -7.71 23.45 -13.16
C ILE A 189 -6.38 22.83 -12.74
N LEU A 190 -6.33 21.50 -12.64
CA LEU A 190 -5.14 20.71 -12.27
C LEU A 190 -3.87 21.10 -13.02
N PHE A 191 -3.96 21.48 -14.29
CA PHE A 191 -2.79 21.74 -15.13
C PHE A 191 -1.88 22.88 -14.65
N ASN A 192 -2.44 23.92 -14.04
CA ASN A 192 -1.66 25.12 -13.72
C ASN A 192 -0.86 24.97 -12.40
N PHE A 193 -0.96 23.83 -11.71
CA PHE A 193 -0.39 23.65 -10.38
C PHE A 193 0.74 22.62 -10.37
N TYR A 194 1.98 23.09 -10.38
CA TYR A 194 3.11 22.38 -9.78
C TYR A 194 3.34 22.97 -8.39
N TYR A 195 2.50 22.63 -7.42
CA TYR A 195 2.62 23.14 -6.04
C TYR A 195 2.71 22.02 -5.02
N LYS A 196 3.58 22.24 -4.03
CA LYS A 196 3.59 21.51 -2.76
C LYS A 196 2.67 22.23 -1.76
N GLY A 197 1.82 21.50 -1.06
CA GLY A 197 1.10 21.95 0.12
C GLY A 197 -0.26 22.64 -0.14
N ILE A 198 -0.94 22.29 -1.22
CA ILE A 198 -2.27 22.84 -1.54
C ILE A 198 -3.29 22.36 -0.50
N ARG A 199 -4.16 23.25 -0.01
CA ARG A 199 -5.27 22.89 0.89
C ARG A 199 -6.49 22.46 0.08
N LEU A 200 -6.81 21.16 0.11
CA LEU A 200 -7.97 20.54 -0.53
C LEU A 200 -9.06 20.23 0.47
N ILE A 201 -10.27 20.03 -0.06
CA ILE A 201 -11.39 19.49 0.69
C ILE A 201 -11.41 17.96 0.52
N SER A 202 -11.43 17.25 1.64
CA SER A 202 -11.55 15.79 1.72
C SER A 202 -12.84 15.41 2.45
N PHE A 203 -13.41 14.27 2.07
CA PHE A 203 -14.63 13.73 2.66
C PHE A 203 -14.32 12.86 3.89
N THR A 204 -15.10 13.05 4.95
CA THR A 204 -15.02 12.27 6.19
C THR A 204 -16.42 11.89 6.66
N GLN A 205 -16.60 10.68 7.17
CA GLN A 205 -17.87 10.20 7.73
C GLN A 205 -17.93 10.45 9.26
N GLN A 206 -17.41 11.57 9.74
CA GLN A 206 -17.46 11.92 11.16
C GLN A 206 -18.72 12.72 11.49
N ARG A 207 -19.36 12.41 12.64
CA ARG A 207 -20.64 13.00 13.09
C ARG A 207 -20.68 14.54 13.17
N LYS A 208 -19.52 15.21 13.25
CA LYS A 208 -19.45 16.68 13.44
C LYS A 208 -19.23 17.49 12.15
N SER A 209 -18.66 16.89 11.09
CA SER A 209 -18.38 17.57 9.82
C SER A 209 -18.15 16.53 8.72
N LEU A 210 -18.80 16.69 7.57
CA LEU A 210 -18.63 15.77 6.42
C LEU A 210 -17.37 16.07 5.58
N PHE A 211 -16.78 17.26 5.76
CA PHE A 211 -15.65 17.72 4.96
C PHE A 211 -14.57 18.32 5.86
N ILE A 212 -13.31 17.96 5.60
CA ILE A 212 -12.13 18.42 6.34
C ILE A 212 -11.07 18.88 5.34
N ASN A 213 -10.24 19.84 5.75
CA ASN A 213 -9.12 20.31 4.96
C ASN A 213 -7.94 19.34 5.03
N SER A 214 -7.43 18.94 3.87
CA SER A 214 -6.21 18.16 3.73
C SER A 214 -5.16 18.94 2.94
N LYS A 215 -3.88 18.70 3.21
CA LYS A 215 -2.80 19.20 2.36
C LYS A 215 -2.48 18.16 1.30
N ALA A 216 -2.30 18.58 0.06
CA ALA A 216 -1.89 17.71 -1.02
C ALA A 216 -0.79 18.28 -1.91
N ASP A 217 0.04 17.38 -2.45
CA ASP A 217 1.09 17.67 -3.42
C ASP A 217 0.67 17.08 -4.79
N ILE A 218 0.72 17.87 -5.87
CA ILE A 218 0.30 17.40 -7.22
C ILE A 218 1.52 16.90 -8.00
N LEU A 219 1.42 15.68 -8.55
CA LEU A 219 2.50 15.00 -9.26
C LEU A 219 2.04 14.61 -10.67
N LYS A 220 2.84 14.95 -11.69
CA LYS A 220 2.62 14.49 -13.07
C LYS A 220 3.12 13.05 -13.21
N THR A 221 2.25 12.10 -13.55
CA THR A 221 2.57 10.66 -13.55
C THR A 221 2.73 10.03 -14.94
N GLY A 222 2.47 10.78 -16.02
CA GLY A 222 2.70 10.31 -17.40
C GLY A 222 1.48 10.50 -18.29
N LYS A 223 1.32 9.65 -19.32
CA LYS A 223 0.15 9.61 -20.20
C LYS A 223 -0.61 8.29 -20.02
N LYS A 224 -1.92 8.35 -19.80
CA LYS A 224 -2.80 7.17 -19.64
C LYS A 224 -4.13 7.37 -20.36
N ILE A 225 -4.84 6.27 -20.64
CA ILE A 225 -6.18 6.32 -21.24
C ILE A 225 -7.15 6.91 -20.21
N ILE A 226 -7.90 7.93 -20.64
CA ILE A 226 -8.87 8.64 -19.81
C ILE A 226 -10.29 8.20 -20.17
N TYR A 227 -11.08 8.02 -19.13
CA TYR A 227 -12.52 7.84 -19.16
C TYR A 227 -13.17 9.11 -18.68
N GLN A 228 -14.28 9.50 -19.32
CA GLN A 228 -15.15 10.55 -18.82
C GLN A 228 -16.41 9.93 -18.25
N ILE A 229 -16.68 10.25 -16.99
CA ILE A 229 -17.94 9.95 -16.31
C ILE A 229 -18.75 11.23 -16.29
N THR A 230 -20.02 11.17 -16.68
CA THR A 230 -20.96 12.29 -16.61
C THR A 230 -22.20 11.88 -15.82
N THR A 231 -22.66 12.71 -14.88
CA THR A 231 -23.93 12.52 -14.16
C THR A 231 -25.10 13.14 -14.92
N GLN A 232 -26.33 12.85 -14.48
CA GLN A 232 -27.54 13.42 -15.08
C GLN A 232 -27.59 14.95 -15.00
N SER A 233 -27.03 15.56 -13.95
CA SER A 233 -26.94 17.04 -13.84
C SER A 233 -25.93 17.68 -14.81
N GLY A 234 -25.16 16.88 -15.55
CA GLY A 234 -24.14 17.36 -16.49
C GLY A 234 -22.76 17.56 -15.88
N LYS A 235 -22.58 17.29 -14.57
CA LYS A 235 -21.25 17.26 -13.94
C LYS A 235 -20.45 16.10 -14.52
N TYR A 236 -19.16 16.31 -14.73
CA TYR A 236 -18.29 15.29 -15.30
C TYR A 236 -16.93 15.25 -14.62
N ILE A 237 -16.29 14.08 -14.64
CA ILE A 237 -14.91 13.89 -14.21
C ILE A 237 -14.16 13.02 -15.21
N LYS A 238 -12.88 13.33 -15.42
CA LYS A 238 -11.98 12.65 -16.36
C LYS A 238 -10.86 11.95 -15.62
N LEU A 239 -10.83 10.63 -15.64
CA LEU A 239 -9.94 9.84 -14.80
C LEU A 239 -9.55 8.51 -15.45
N THR A 240 -8.57 7.82 -14.91
CA THR A 240 -8.17 6.48 -15.41
C THR A 240 -9.18 5.41 -15.00
N SER A 241 -9.24 4.31 -15.74
CA SER A 241 -10.18 3.20 -15.49
C SER A 241 -10.18 2.70 -14.04
N ASN A 242 -9.01 2.62 -13.42
CA ASN A 242 -8.85 2.15 -12.04
C ASN A 242 -9.15 3.22 -10.97
N HIS A 243 -9.45 4.47 -11.34
CA HIS A 243 -9.75 5.49 -10.33
C HIS A 243 -11.10 5.24 -9.71
N LYS A 244 -11.15 5.23 -8.38
CA LYS A 244 -12.37 4.96 -7.64
C LYS A 244 -13.11 6.24 -7.29
N LEU A 245 -14.42 6.20 -7.50
CA LEU A 245 -15.39 7.21 -7.10
C LEU A 245 -16.26 6.65 -5.99
N LEU A 246 -16.67 7.50 -5.05
CA LEU A 246 -17.61 7.11 -4.01
C LEU A 246 -19.02 6.96 -4.62
N THR A 247 -19.66 5.83 -4.37
CA THR A 247 -21.05 5.53 -4.77
C THR A 247 -21.90 5.24 -3.54
N GLU A 248 -23.21 5.13 -3.69
CA GLU A 248 -24.13 4.79 -2.59
C GLU A 248 -23.77 3.45 -1.89
N LYS A 249 -23.16 2.52 -2.63
CA LYS A 249 -22.70 1.20 -2.14
C LYS A 249 -21.22 1.20 -1.74
N GLY A 250 -20.64 2.38 -1.55
CA GLY A 250 -19.22 2.57 -1.30
C GLY A 250 -18.43 2.85 -2.57
N TRP A 251 -17.11 2.74 -2.51
CA TRP A 251 -16.26 3.12 -3.63
C TRP A 251 -16.37 2.11 -4.79
N LYS A 252 -16.28 2.56 -6.04
CA LYS A 252 -16.30 1.69 -7.23
C LYS A 252 -15.31 2.22 -8.27
N ARG A 253 -14.64 1.35 -9.04
CA ARG A 253 -13.72 1.80 -10.10
C ARG A 253 -14.49 2.40 -11.26
N CYS A 254 -13.86 3.30 -12.01
CA CYS A 254 -14.45 3.91 -13.19
C CYS A 254 -14.93 2.89 -14.23
N ASP A 255 -14.16 1.83 -14.46
CA ASP A 255 -14.50 0.78 -15.41
C ASP A 255 -15.58 -0.20 -14.91
N GLU A 256 -15.88 -0.16 -13.61
CA GLU A 256 -16.94 -0.96 -13.00
C GLU A 256 -18.26 -0.18 -12.86
N ILE A 257 -18.25 1.15 -13.05
CA ILE A 257 -19.44 1.99 -12.87
C ILE A 257 -20.43 1.81 -14.02
N ASP A 258 -21.67 1.50 -13.66
CA ASP A 258 -22.79 1.26 -14.56
C ASP A 258 -23.98 2.18 -14.23
N LYS A 259 -25.05 2.06 -15.02
CA LYS A 259 -26.27 2.89 -14.88
C LYS A 259 -27.01 2.71 -13.55
N ASN A 260 -26.73 1.63 -12.81
CA ASN A 260 -27.37 1.33 -11.54
C ASN A 260 -26.60 1.91 -10.34
N ASN A 261 -25.58 2.73 -10.58
CA ASN A 261 -24.79 3.34 -9.51
C ASN A 261 -25.09 4.83 -9.40
N MET A 262 -25.42 5.29 -8.19
CA MET A 262 -25.44 6.71 -7.88
C MET A 262 -24.09 7.15 -7.35
N LEU A 263 -23.55 8.24 -7.90
CA LEU A 263 -22.23 8.78 -7.58
C LEU A 263 -22.35 9.89 -6.54
N ALA A 264 -21.44 9.89 -5.57
CA ALA A 264 -21.39 10.90 -4.53
C ALA A 264 -20.85 12.22 -5.10
N ILE A 265 -21.70 13.24 -5.07
CA ILE A 265 -21.43 14.57 -5.58
C ILE A 265 -21.54 15.57 -4.43
N GLN A 266 -20.48 16.35 -4.24
CA GLN A 266 -20.47 17.49 -3.36
C GLN A 266 -21.29 18.63 -3.98
N ILE A 267 -22.12 19.27 -3.15
CA ILE A 267 -22.85 20.48 -3.49
C ILE A 267 -22.51 21.57 -2.47
N SER A 268 -22.36 22.80 -2.96
CA SER A 268 -22.33 23.99 -2.12
C SER A 268 -23.77 24.48 -1.95
N ILE A 269 -24.34 24.35 -0.76
CA ILE A 269 -25.61 25.00 -0.42
C ILE A 269 -25.26 26.39 0.11
N ILE A 270 -25.66 27.42 -0.62
CA ILE A 270 -25.67 28.79 -0.12
C ILE A 270 -26.92 28.89 0.75
N LYS A 271 -26.74 29.11 2.07
CA LYS A 271 -27.85 29.51 2.93
C LYS A 271 -27.98 31.03 2.84
N ASP A 272 -28.91 31.51 2.03
CA ASP A 272 -29.29 32.92 2.01
C ASP A 272 -30.30 33.20 3.13
N GLU A 273 -29.84 33.29 4.38
CA GLU A 273 -30.61 33.96 5.45
C GLU A 273 -29.65 34.63 6.44
N GLY A 274 -29.23 35.86 6.13
CA GLY A 274 -28.47 36.74 7.04
C GLY A 274 -27.72 37.88 6.34
N PRO A 275 -27.55 39.06 6.99
CA PRO A 275 -27.04 40.25 6.33
C PRO A 275 -25.56 40.10 5.95
N ILE A 276 -25.29 39.97 4.64
CA ILE A 276 -24.11 40.35 3.80
C ILE A 276 -22.68 39.98 4.29
N PHE A 277 -22.42 39.65 5.55
CA PHE A 277 -21.08 39.47 6.09
C PHE A 277 -20.71 38.05 6.54
N ASP A 278 -21.62 37.08 6.58
CA ASP A 278 -21.28 35.68 6.90
C ASP A 278 -22.20 34.67 6.18
N SER A 279 -22.13 34.63 4.84
CA SER A 279 -22.72 33.52 4.08
C SER A 279 -21.86 32.26 4.28
N PHE A 280 -22.12 31.49 5.34
CA PHE A 280 -21.50 30.17 5.50
C PHE A 280 -22.09 29.21 4.45
N GLN A 281 -21.33 28.91 3.40
CA GLN A 281 -21.68 27.81 2.49
C GLN A 281 -21.55 26.48 3.24
N SER A 282 -22.67 25.81 3.48
CA SER A 282 -22.65 24.44 3.96
C SER A 282 -22.40 23.49 2.80
N LEU A 283 -21.28 22.76 2.84
CA LEU A 283 -20.98 21.70 1.89
C LEU A 283 -21.85 20.48 2.25
N SER A 284 -22.65 20.02 1.30
CA SER A 284 -23.45 18.79 1.41
C SER A 284 -23.00 17.74 0.41
N LEU A 285 -23.41 16.50 0.64
CA LEU A 285 -23.17 15.39 -0.26
C LEU A 285 -24.54 14.88 -0.76
N ILE A 286 -24.69 14.75 -2.07
CA ILE A 286 -25.84 14.08 -2.67
C ILE A 286 -25.36 12.90 -3.53
N PHE A 287 -26.27 11.98 -3.83
CA PHE A 287 -26.01 10.88 -4.76
C PHE A 287 -26.78 11.14 -6.06
N GLU A 288 -26.06 11.20 -7.19
CA GLU A 288 -26.65 11.45 -8.51
C GLU A 288 -26.50 10.24 -9.42
N ASN A 289 -27.51 9.98 -10.24
CA ASN A 289 -27.48 8.93 -11.26
C ASN A 289 -26.45 9.23 -12.36
N LEU A 290 -25.84 8.16 -12.87
CA LEU A 290 -24.97 8.19 -14.04
C LEU A 290 -25.76 8.51 -15.32
N LYS A 291 -25.22 9.42 -16.15
CA LYS A 291 -25.69 9.65 -17.52
C LYS A 291 -24.95 8.77 -18.52
N ASN A 292 -23.60 8.83 -18.51
CA ASN A 292 -22.77 8.01 -19.38
C ASN A 292 -21.33 7.87 -18.85
N VAL A 293 -20.66 6.79 -19.29
CA VAL A 293 -19.21 6.57 -19.17
C VAL A 293 -18.68 6.23 -20.56
N TYR A 294 -17.61 6.89 -20.99
CA TYR A 294 -16.96 6.57 -22.26
C TYR A 294 -15.46 6.88 -22.22
N ILE A 295 -14.70 6.22 -23.09
CA ILE A 295 -13.27 6.44 -23.27
C ILE A 295 -13.07 7.72 -24.09
N VAL A 296 -12.18 8.60 -23.64
CA VAL A 296 -11.88 9.87 -24.29
C VAL A 296 -10.65 9.74 -25.19
N SER A 297 -9.46 9.62 -24.58
CA SER A 297 -8.17 9.55 -25.29
C SER A 297 -7.02 9.31 -24.31
N LEU A 298 -5.83 9.06 -24.86
CA LEU A 298 -4.57 9.06 -24.11
C LEU A 298 -4.19 10.50 -23.73
N GLN A 299 -4.24 10.84 -22.44
CA GLN A 299 -3.93 12.19 -21.95
C GLN A 299 -2.90 12.16 -20.83
N THR A 300 -2.25 13.30 -20.61
CA THR A 300 -1.41 13.48 -19.43
C THR A 300 -2.24 13.40 -18.16
N VAL A 301 -1.78 12.57 -17.24
CA VAL A 301 -2.40 12.34 -15.95
C VAL A 301 -1.60 12.93 -14.80
N PHE A 302 -2.36 13.37 -13.81
CA PHE A 302 -1.89 13.93 -12.56
C PHE A 302 -2.40 13.08 -11.42
N ASP A 303 -1.58 13.00 -10.40
CA ASP A 303 -1.88 12.34 -9.15
C ASP A 303 -1.74 13.33 -8.01
N LEU A 304 -2.46 13.07 -6.93
CA LEU A 304 -2.48 13.94 -5.76
C LEU A 304 -2.02 13.14 -4.55
N ASP A 305 -0.99 13.60 -3.86
CA ASP A 305 -0.53 13.01 -2.62
C ASP A 305 -1.17 13.73 -1.42
N CYS A 306 -2.20 13.16 -0.79
CA CYS A 306 -2.94 13.76 0.33
C CYS A 306 -2.34 13.34 1.68
N LYS A 307 -2.13 14.29 2.60
CA LYS A 307 -1.41 14.01 3.87
C LYS A 307 -2.27 13.45 5.00
N PHE A 308 -3.60 13.60 4.96
CA PHE A 308 -4.48 13.32 6.11
C PHE A 308 -5.60 12.32 5.83
N LEU A 309 -6.31 12.47 4.71
CA LEU A 309 -7.41 11.61 4.30
C LEU A 309 -7.08 11.03 2.93
N SER A 310 -7.32 9.72 2.74
CA SER A 310 -7.11 9.00 1.49
C SER A 310 -8.24 9.25 0.47
N ASN A 311 -8.72 10.49 0.40
CA ASN A 311 -9.68 10.94 -0.60
C ASN A 311 -9.61 12.48 -0.76
N PHE A 312 -10.19 13.00 -1.83
CA PHE A 312 -10.33 14.42 -2.08
C PHE A 312 -11.49 14.68 -3.06
N ILE A 313 -11.88 15.95 -3.23
CA ILE A 313 -12.95 16.35 -4.15
C ILE A 313 -12.36 16.89 -5.45
N ALA A 314 -12.81 16.35 -6.58
CA ALA A 314 -12.47 16.83 -7.91
C ALA A 314 -13.73 16.89 -8.79
N ASN A 315 -13.97 18.01 -9.47
CA ASN A 315 -15.19 18.27 -10.24
C ASN A 315 -16.47 17.95 -9.47
N ASN A 316 -16.46 18.22 -8.15
CA ASN A 316 -17.52 17.86 -7.20
C ASN A 316 -17.64 16.37 -6.89
N PHE A 317 -16.90 15.47 -7.54
CA PHE A 317 -16.89 14.05 -7.19
C PHE A 317 -15.97 13.78 -6.01
N VAL A 318 -16.36 12.85 -5.15
CA VAL A 318 -15.51 12.32 -4.08
C VAL A 318 -14.65 11.20 -4.64
N VAL A 319 -13.32 11.39 -4.64
CA VAL A 319 -12.36 10.54 -5.35
C VAL A 319 -11.32 9.95 -4.39
N HIS A 320 -10.98 8.66 -4.56
CA HIS A 320 -10.12 7.92 -3.64
C HIS A 320 -8.63 8.19 -3.87
N ASN A 321 -7.82 8.17 -2.82
CA ASN A 321 -6.38 8.37 -2.88
C ASN A 321 -5.57 7.14 -2.40
N SER A 322 -4.29 7.08 -2.73
CA SER A 322 -3.48 5.85 -2.68
C SER A 322 -2.97 5.40 -1.32
N ILE A 323 -2.66 4.10 -1.28
CA ILE A 323 -2.26 3.32 -0.11
C ILE A 323 -0.80 3.61 0.31
N GLU A 324 0.09 4.08 -0.58
CA GLU A 324 1.49 4.31 -0.21
C GLU A 324 1.70 5.48 0.77
N GLN A 325 0.67 6.31 0.98
CA GLN A 325 0.77 7.57 1.71
C GLN A 325 1.18 7.36 3.17
N ASP A 326 0.67 6.32 3.81
CA ASP A 326 0.93 6.03 5.22
C ASP A 326 2.31 5.45 5.52
N ALA A 327 3.01 4.90 4.51
CA ALA A 327 4.35 4.34 4.67
C ALA A 327 5.39 5.45 4.93
N ASP A 328 6.31 5.19 5.87
CA ASP A 328 7.48 6.06 6.08
C ASP A 328 8.61 5.73 5.11
N LEU A 329 8.75 4.46 4.76
CA LEU A 329 9.75 3.90 3.85
C LEU A 329 9.05 2.93 2.90
N VAL A 330 9.37 2.98 1.61
CA VAL A 330 8.94 2.00 0.60
C VAL A 330 10.17 1.45 -0.09
N ILE A 331 10.37 0.14 0.07
CA ILE A 331 11.44 -0.61 -0.59
C ILE A 331 10.81 -1.48 -1.67
N MET A 332 11.35 -1.40 -2.89
CA MET A 332 10.94 -2.26 -4.00
C MET A 332 12.08 -3.18 -4.39
N LEU A 333 11.72 -4.40 -4.77
CA LEU A 333 12.65 -5.41 -5.27
C LEU A 333 12.47 -5.52 -6.78
N TYR A 334 13.55 -5.37 -7.54
CA TYR A 334 13.57 -5.59 -8.97
C TYR A 334 14.65 -6.60 -9.34
N ARG A 335 14.29 -7.64 -10.09
CA ARG A 335 15.23 -8.65 -10.56
C ARG A 335 15.02 -8.88 -12.05
N GLU A 336 15.98 -8.44 -12.85
CA GLU A 336 15.89 -8.52 -14.31
C GLU A 336 15.77 -9.96 -14.80
N SER A 337 16.56 -10.87 -14.21
CA SER A 337 16.53 -12.32 -14.50
C SER A 337 15.21 -13.02 -14.25
N TYR A 338 14.28 -12.39 -13.53
CA TYR A 338 12.92 -12.93 -13.38
C TYR A 338 12.04 -12.63 -14.58
N TYR A 339 12.31 -11.54 -15.31
CA TYR A 339 11.53 -11.11 -16.47
C TYR A 339 12.18 -11.49 -17.80
N THR A 340 13.51 -11.56 -17.83
CA THR A 340 14.30 -11.77 -19.05
C THR A 340 15.23 -12.97 -18.87
N GLN A 341 15.05 -14.01 -19.68
CA GLN A 341 15.89 -15.22 -19.60
C GLN A 341 17.34 -14.99 -20.05
N GLU A 342 17.56 -13.97 -20.89
CA GLU A 342 18.86 -13.54 -21.43
C GLU A 342 19.60 -12.55 -20.53
N ALA A 343 19.11 -12.26 -19.32
CA ALA A 343 19.77 -11.33 -18.42
C ALA A 343 21.22 -11.76 -18.13
N GLU A 344 22.17 -10.85 -18.34
CA GLU A 344 23.61 -11.08 -18.11
C GLU A 344 23.88 -11.43 -16.64
N GLU A 345 23.23 -10.71 -15.73
CA GLU A 345 23.41 -10.85 -14.29
C GLU A 345 22.22 -11.58 -13.65
N LYS A 346 22.25 -12.92 -13.67
CA LYS A 346 21.12 -13.75 -13.22
C LYS A 346 20.81 -13.64 -11.72
N ASP A 347 21.81 -13.32 -10.93
CA ASP A 347 21.71 -13.33 -9.47
C ASP A 347 21.52 -11.94 -8.88
N LEU A 348 21.59 -10.86 -9.66
CA LEU A 348 21.47 -9.51 -9.10
C LEU A 348 20.02 -9.09 -8.90
N THR A 349 19.75 -8.57 -7.72
CA THR A 349 18.49 -7.92 -7.37
C THR A 349 18.77 -6.47 -6.97
N GLU A 350 18.11 -5.55 -7.65
CA GLU A 350 18.12 -4.14 -7.31
C GLU A 350 17.11 -3.87 -6.20
N ILE A 351 17.58 -3.26 -5.13
CA ILE A 351 16.80 -2.76 -4.01
C ILE A 351 16.60 -1.27 -4.21
N ILE A 352 15.36 -0.84 -4.38
CA ILE A 352 15.01 0.53 -4.71
C ILE A 352 14.29 1.16 -3.52
N ILE A 353 14.88 2.20 -2.92
CA ILE A 353 14.23 3.04 -1.92
C ILE A 353 13.37 4.05 -2.67
N ALA A 354 12.11 3.69 -2.92
CA ALA A 354 11.18 4.46 -3.73
C ALA A 354 10.52 5.61 -2.94
N LYS A 355 10.44 5.49 -1.61
CA LYS A 355 9.96 6.54 -0.70
C LYS A 355 10.74 6.48 0.59
N HIS A 356 11.14 7.63 1.12
CA HIS A 356 11.74 7.76 2.44
C HIS A 356 11.36 9.11 3.04
N ARG A 357 10.61 9.12 4.15
CA ARG A 357 10.14 10.37 4.77
C ARG A 357 11.25 11.24 5.38
N ASN A 358 12.32 10.61 5.86
CA ASN A 358 13.37 11.24 6.66
C ASN A 358 14.78 11.06 6.07
N GLY A 359 14.92 10.67 4.81
CA GLY A 359 16.21 10.37 4.22
C GLY A 359 16.17 10.31 2.71
N PRO A 360 17.33 10.09 2.06
CA PRO A 360 17.44 10.11 0.61
C PRO A 360 16.74 8.91 -0.03
N LEU A 361 16.29 9.12 -1.26
CA LEU A 361 15.96 8.02 -2.17
C LEU A 361 17.27 7.47 -2.76
N GLY A 362 17.23 6.22 -3.22
CA GLY A 362 18.41 5.59 -3.78
C GLY A 362 18.14 4.16 -4.19
N LYS A 363 19.17 3.55 -4.77
CA LYS A 363 19.14 2.16 -5.18
C LYS A 363 20.49 1.52 -4.91
N PHE A 364 20.47 0.26 -4.53
CA PHE A 364 21.66 -0.57 -4.34
C PHE A 364 21.37 -2.00 -4.79
N GLN A 365 22.42 -2.79 -5.02
CA GLN A 365 22.29 -4.14 -5.52
C GLN A 365 22.67 -5.15 -4.45
N LEU A 366 21.95 -6.27 -4.43
CA LEU A 366 22.25 -7.45 -3.63
C LEU A 366 22.30 -8.67 -4.54
N LYS A 367 23.12 -9.66 -4.18
CA LYS A 367 23.09 -10.98 -4.81
C LYS A 367 21.94 -11.79 -4.21
N PHE A 368 21.14 -12.42 -5.05
CA PHE A 368 20.04 -13.30 -4.67
C PHE A 368 20.36 -14.73 -5.06
N ASN A 369 20.54 -15.58 -4.07
CA ASN A 369 20.71 -17.01 -4.28
C ASN A 369 19.34 -17.67 -4.44
N THR A 370 19.05 -18.17 -5.64
CA THR A 370 17.77 -18.83 -5.97
C THR A 370 17.59 -20.16 -5.26
N HIS A 371 18.67 -20.91 -5.02
CA HIS A 371 18.64 -22.22 -4.37
C HIS A 371 18.37 -22.13 -2.87
N LEU A 372 18.92 -21.10 -2.21
CA LEU A 372 18.74 -20.86 -0.77
C LEU A 372 17.61 -19.87 -0.48
N ALA A 373 17.05 -19.23 -1.51
CA ALA A 373 16.14 -18.10 -1.41
C ALA A 373 16.64 -17.08 -0.38
N SER A 374 17.87 -16.58 -0.57
CA SER A 374 18.54 -15.66 0.35
C SER A 374 19.25 -14.53 -0.38
N PHE A 375 19.50 -13.44 0.35
CA PHE A 375 20.28 -12.31 -0.13
C PHE A 375 21.68 -12.27 0.50
N SER A 376 22.68 -11.83 -0.24
CA SER A 376 24.03 -11.53 0.25
C SER A 376 24.55 -10.22 -0.35
N ASN A 377 25.59 -9.67 0.28
CA ASN A 377 26.32 -8.52 -0.26
C ASN A 377 26.97 -8.89 -1.61
N MET A 378 27.22 -7.85 -2.43
CA MET A 378 27.92 -7.96 -3.71
C MET A 378 29.35 -8.44 -3.54
#